data_AF-A0A7Y1ZIZ3-F1
#
_entry.id   AF-A0A7Y1ZIZ3-F1
#
_cell.length_a   1.000
_cell.length_b   1.000
_cell.length_c   1.000
_cell.angle_alpha   90.00
_cell.angle_beta   90.00
_cell.angle_gamma   90.00
#
_symmetry.space_group_name_H-M   'P 1'
#
loop_
_entity.id
_entity.type
_entity.pdbx_description
1 polymer ?
#
loop_
_entity_poly.entity_id
_entity_poly.type
_entity_poly.pdbx_seq_one_letter_code
_entity_poly.pdbx_strand_id
1 'polypeptide(L)'
;AVEVLGTTRGWLRYRLPERYIRKDQKPLCVGQKQKWFLLKLLEEDSAVRLDLNDSPEFDHWQWVSYWYPLNQVISFKREVYRRAMKELALTLGRHTQSPGR
;
A
#
# COMPACT_ATOMS: atom_id res chain seq x y z
N ALA A 1 -10.60 -6.63 13.24
CA ALA A 1 -10.83 -5.20 12.97
C ALA A 1 -9.52 -4.45 12.68
N VAL A 2 -9.63 -3.29 12.03
CA VAL A 2 -8.52 -2.35 11.78
C VAL A 2 -8.96 -0.93 12.14
N GLU A 3 -8.01 -0.07 12.51
CA GLU A 3 -8.22 1.37 12.72
C GLU A 3 -7.53 2.15 11.60
N VAL A 4 -8.22 3.16 11.04
CA VAL A 4 -7.63 4.06 10.05
C VAL A 4 -6.91 5.19 10.77
N LEU A 5 -5.57 5.19 10.73
CA LEU A 5 -4.75 6.22 11.34
C LEU A 5 -4.61 7.46 10.45
N GLY A 6 -4.60 7.27 9.13
CA GLY A 6 -4.41 8.37 8.20
C GLY A 6 -4.66 7.99 6.75
N THR A 7 -4.74 9.01 5.91
CA THR A 7 -4.92 8.88 4.46
C THR A 7 -4.09 9.93 3.74
N THR A 8 -3.68 9.64 2.50
CA THR A 8 -3.15 10.69 1.63
C THR A 8 -4.23 11.71 1.32
N ARG A 9 -3.85 13.00 1.31
CA ARG A 9 -4.74 14.14 1.04
C ARG A 9 -5.32 14.08 -0.37
N GLY A 10 -4.48 13.66 -1.32
CA GLY A 10 -4.81 13.59 -2.74
C GLY A 10 -4.59 12.22 -3.34
N TRP A 11 -4.91 12.14 -4.63
CA TRP A 11 -4.68 10.96 -5.44
C TRP A 11 -3.26 10.93 -5.99
N LEU A 12 -2.55 9.83 -5.76
CA LEU A 12 -1.26 9.53 -6.35
C LEU A 12 -1.46 8.75 -7.65
N ARG A 13 -0.58 8.95 -8.63
CA ARG A 13 -0.70 8.33 -9.95
C ARG A 13 0.62 7.76 -10.40
N TYR A 14 0.56 6.60 -11.04
CA TYR A 14 1.67 6.07 -11.82
C TYR A 14 1.16 5.60 -13.18
N ARG A 15 2.07 5.56 -14.15
CA ARG A 15 1.82 4.97 -15.47
C ARG A 15 2.43 3.57 -15.51
N LEU A 16 1.74 2.65 -16.18
CA LEU A 16 2.30 1.35 -16.50
C LEU A 16 3.34 1.51 -17.62
N PRO A 17 4.51 0.85 -17.51
CA PRO A 17 5.40 0.67 -18.65
C PRO A 17 4.66 -0.05 -19.80
N GLU A 18 5.02 0.25 -21.05
CA GLU A 18 4.27 -0.22 -22.23
C GLU A 18 4.04 -1.74 -22.24
N ARG A 19 5.06 -2.53 -21.86
CA ARG A 19 4.99 -3.99 -21.77
C ARG A 19 3.94 -4.54 -20.80
N TYR A 20 3.49 -3.73 -19.84
CA TYR A 20 2.46 -4.10 -18.86
C TYR A 20 1.07 -3.59 -19.24
N ILE A 21 0.93 -2.86 -20.35
CA ILE A 21 -0.36 -2.37 -20.84
C ILE A 21 -1.03 -3.47 -21.65
N ARG A 22 -2.22 -3.88 -21.23
CA ARG A 22 -3.08 -4.84 -21.93
C ARG A 22 -3.79 -4.15 -23.10
N LYS A 23 -3.23 -4.31 -24.31
CA LYS A 23 -3.69 -3.61 -25.54
C LYS A 23 -5.05 -4.13 -26.06
N ASP A 24 -5.44 -5.31 -25.62
CA ASP A 24 -6.72 -5.98 -25.89
C ASP A 24 -7.88 -5.43 -25.06
N GLN A 25 -7.60 -4.75 -23.94
CA GLN A 25 -8.61 -4.16 -23.08
C GLN A 25 -9.08 -2.78 -23.60
N LYS A 26 -10.40 -2.60 -23.76
CA LYS A 26 -11.03 -1.31 -24.04
C LYS A 26 -11.99 -0.91 -22.91
N PRO A 27 -11.85 0.29 -22.31
CA PRO A 27 -10.86 1.33 -22.62
C PRO A 27 -9.44 0.94 -22.16
N LEU A 28 -8.43 1.50 -22.83
CA LEU A 28 -7.03 1.23 -22.53
C LEU A 28 -6.66 1.74 -21.13
N CYS A 29 -6.24 0.83 -20.25
CA CYS A 29 -5.74 1.18 -18.92
C CYS A 29 -4.24 1.45 -18.97
N VAL A 30 -3.84 2.72 -18.85
CA VAL A 30 -2.43 3.16 -18.94
C VAL A 30 -1.73 3.31 -17.59
N GLY A 31 -2.42 3.04 -16.48
CA GLY A 31 -1.92 3.35 -15.15
C GLY A 31 -2.98 3.25 -14.07
N GLN A 32 -2.63 3.69 -12.87
CA GLN A 32 -3.57 3.73 -11.75
C GLN A 32 -3.54 5.08 -11.05
N LYS A 33 -4.70 5.44 -10.49
CA LYS A 33 -4.92 6.57 -9.60
C LYS A 33 -5.31 6.00 -8.24
N GLN A 34 -4.48 6.23 -7.22
CA GLN A 34 -4.58 5.56 -5.93
C GLN A 34 -4.68 6.57 -4.78
N LYS A 35 -5.48 6.21 -3.76
CA LYS A 35 -5.52 6.88 -2.46
C LYS A 35 -5.01 5.87 -1.44
N TRP A 36 -4.09 6.29 -0.58
CA TRP A 36 -3.40 5.41 0.36
C TRP A 36 -3.91 5.63 1.77
N PHE A 37 -4.06 4.54 2.51
CA PHE A 37 -4.51 4.54 3.90
C PHE A 37 -3.42 3.90 4.77
N LEU A 38 -3.17 4.51 5.93
CA LEU A 38 -2.36 3.91 6.99
C LEU A 38 -3.32 3.25 7.99
N LEU A 39 -3.16 1.94 8.17
CA LEU A 39 -4.03 1.15 9.03
C LEU A 39 -3.23 0.57 10.20
N LYS A 40 -3.88 0.50 11.36
CA LYS A 40 -3.43 -0.27 12.51
C LYS A 40 -4.25 -1.54 12.58
N LEU A 41 -3.59 -2.70 12.58
CA LEU A 41 -4.24 -3.97 12.88
C LEU A 41 -4.57 -3.99 14.38
N LEU A 42 -5.84 -4.24 14.72
CA LEU A 42 -6.31 -4.30 16.11
C LEU A 42 -6.42 -5.74 16.62
N GLU A 43 -6.45 -6.72 15.72
CA GLU A 43 -6.51 -8.14 16.04
C GLU A 43 -5.12 -8.76 16.04
N GLU A 44 -5.09 -10.05 16.37
CA GLU A 44 -3.93 -10.90 16.12
C GLU A 44 -3.61 -11.03 14.63
N ASP A 45 -2.33 -11.30 14.34
CA ASP A 45 -1.81 -11.53 12.99
C ASP A 45 -2.53 -12.68 12.26
N SER A 46 -3.05 -13.66 13.01
CA SER A 46 -3.84 -14.79 12.50
C SER A 46 -5.13 -14.36 11.77
N ALA A 47 -5.62 -13.14 12.02
CA ALA A 47 -6.76 -12.57 11.33
C ALA A 47 -6.46 -12.20 9.86
N VAL A 48 -5.19 -12.08 9.46
CA VAL A 48 -4.79 -11.80 8.08
C VAL A 48 -4.81 -13.08 7.26
N ARG A 49 -5.92 -13.29 6.54
CA ARG A 49 -6.15 -14.46 5.67
C ARG A 49 -6.05 -14.04 4.20
N LEU A 50 -5.15 -14.69 3.45
CA LEU A 50 -4.89 -14.42 2.04
C LEU A 50 -5.55 -15.45 1.09
N ASP A 51 -6.14 -16.50 1.66
CA ASP A 51 -6.62 -17.70 0.99
C ASP A 51 -8.16 -17.73 0.80
N LEU A 52 -8.83 -16.61 1.03
CA LEU A 52 -10.30 -16.52 0.97
C LEU A 52 -10.86 -16.19 -0.42
N ASN A 53 -10.01 -16.02 -1.43
CA ASN A 53 -10.39 -15.69 -2.80
C ASN A 53 -9.89 -16.78 -3.76
N ASP A 54 -10.70 -17.17 -4.74
CA ASP A 54 -10.35 -18.17 -5.77
C ASP A 54 -9.14 -17.76 -6.62
N SER A 55 -8.81 -16.47 -6.66
CA SER A 55 -7.63 -15.92 -7.33
C SER A 55 -6.92 -14.94 -6.39
N PRO A 56 -6.13 -15.44 -5.43
CA PRO A 56 -5.48 -14.61 -4.42
C PRO A 56 -4.41 -13.70 -5.03
N GLU A 57 -4.33 -12.46 -4.53
CA GLU A 57 -3.28 -11.50 -4.97
C GLU A 57 -1.92 -11.81 -4.33
N PHE A 58 -1.91 -12.40 -3.14
CA PHE A 58 -0.72 -12.62 -2.33
C PHE A 58 -0.67 -14.04 -1.79
N ASP A 59 0.52 -14.64 -1.78
CA ASP A 59 0.74 -15.97 -1.20
C ASP A 59 1.03 -15.89 0.30
N HIS A 60 1.82 -14.89 0.72
CA HIS A 60 2.30 -14.73 2.09
C HIS A 60 2.46 -13.24 2.43
N TRP A 61 2.54 -12.94 3.74
CA TRP A 61 2.83 -11.60 4.24
C TRP A 61 3.79 -11.68 5.43
N GLN A 62 4.46 -10.57 5.72
CA GLN A 62 5.31 -10.44 6.90
C GLN A 62 5.37 -8.97 7.32
N TRP A 63 5.55 -8.72 8.61
CA TRP A 63 5.89 -7.40 9.10
C TRP A 63 7.32 -7.02 8.70
N VAL A 64 7.48 -5.81 8.18
CA VAL A 64 8.79 -5.27 7.77
C VAL A 64 8.97 -3.86 8.32
N SER A 65 10.22 -3.41 8.39
CA SER A 65 10.52 -2.02 8.75
C SER A 65 9.84 -1.04 7.79
N TYR A 66 9.34 0.08 8.31
CA TYR A 66 8.49 1.00 7.55
C TYR A 66 9.05 1.38 6.19
N TRP A 67 10.36 1.68 6.08
CA TRP A 67 10.97 2.13 4.82
C TRP A 67 11.40 1.00 3.86
N TYR A 68 11.34 -0.26 4.29
CA TYR A 68 11.79 -1.42 3.51
C TYR A 68 11.10 -1.57 2.13
N PRO A 69 9.77 -1.36 1.98
CA PRO A 69 9.10 -1.51 0.70
C PRO A 69 9.63 -0.61 -0.43
N LEU A 70 10.26 0.52 -0.12
CA LEU A 70 10.81 1.43 -1.14
C LEU A 70 11.92 0.80 -1.98
N ASN A 71 12.66 -0.14 -1.38
CA ASN A 71 13.76 -0.84 -2.05
C ASN A 71 13.31 -2.10 -2.80
N GLN A 72 12.18 -2.70 -2.39
CA GLN A 72 11.67 -3.95 -2.96
C GLN A 72 10.62 -3.73 -4.06
N VAL A 73 9.89 -2.62 -4.01
CA VAL A 73 8.79 -2.38 -4.94
C VAL A 73 9.30 -2.22 -6.38
N ILE A 74 8.51 -2.74 -7.33
CA ILE A 74 8.77 -2.58 -8.76
C ILE A 74 8.96 -1.11 -9.14
N SER A 75 9.92 -0.86 -10.03
CA SER A 75 10.46 0.48 -10.30
C SER A 75 9.41 1.56 -10.59
N PHE A 76 8.40 1.24 -11.41
CA PHE A 76 7.38 2.21 -11.82
C PHE A 76 6.39 2.58 -10.69
N LYS A 77 6.33 1.80 -9.60
CA LYS A 77 5.52 2.14 -8.41
C LYS A 77 6.32 2.87 -7.33
N ARG A 78 7.66 2.86 -7.39
CA ARG A 78 8.56 3.36 -6.34
C ARG A 78 8.26 4.79 -5.93
N GLU A 79 8.03 5.68 -6.88
CA GLU A 79 7.75 7.09 -6.59
C GLU A 79 6.40 7.29 -5.88
N VAL A 80 5.38 6.52 -6.26
CA VAL A 80 4.07 6.56 -5.58
C VAL A 80 4.19 6.06 -4.15
N TYR A 81 4.91 4.96 -3.92
CA TYR A 81 5.20 4.44 -2.59
C TYR A 81 5.97 5.48 -1.76
N ARG A 82 7.04 6.06 -2.31
CA ARG A 82 7.86 7.09 -1.64
C ARG A 82 7.02 8.27 -1.18
N ARG A 83 6.13 8.77 -2.06
CA ARG A 83 5.23 9.89 -1.73
C ARG A 83 4.21 9.51 -0.67
N ALA A 84 3.53 8.37 -0.82
CA ALA A 84 2.54 7.89 0.14
C ALA A 84 3.15 7.70 1.53
N MET A 85 4.28 7.00 1.61
CA MET A 85 4.94 6.68 2.87
C MET A 85 5.54 7.94 3.52
N LYS A 86 6.13 8.85 2.73
CA LYS A 86 6.62 10.13 3.28
C LYS A 86 5.48 10.98 3.85
N GLU A 87 4.34 11.02 3.19
CA GLU A 87 3.17 11.76 3.66
C GLU A 87 2.58 11.16 4.94
N LEU A 88 2.54 9.82 5.03
CA LEU A 88 1.96 9.10 6.17
C LEU A 88 2.94 8.95 7.35
N ALA A 89 4.24 9.16 7.16
CA ALA A 89 5.28 9.00 8.19
C ALA A 89 5.03 9.89 9.43
N LEU A 90 4.57 11.13 9.25
CA LEU A 90 4.25 12.01 10.38
C LEU A 90 3.09 11.47 11.20
N THR A 91 2.07 10.92 10.53
CA THR A 91 0.92 10.30 11.19
C THR A 91 1.36 9.06 11.96
N LEU A 92 2.15 8.19 11.32
CA LEU A 92 2.73 7.03 11.98
C LEU A 92 3.53 7.43 13.23
N GLY A 93 4.42 8.42 13.11
CA GLY A 93 5.24 8.91 14.22
C GLY A 93 4.43 9.34 15.43
N ARG A 94 3.30 10.04 15.23
CA ARG A 94 2.39 10.46 16.31
C ARG A 94 1.76 9.27 17.05
N HIS A 95 1.42 8.22 16.31
CA HIS A 95 0.83 7.01 16.89
C HIS A 95 1.86 6.07 17.53
N THR A 96 3.12 6.08 17.08
CA THR A 96 4.21 5.28 17.68
C THR A 96 4.84 5.96 18.91
N GLN A 97 4.74 7.28 19.03
CA GLN A 97 5.31 8.05 20.15
C GLN A 97 4.36 8.25 21.33
N SER A 98 3.11 7.77 21.24
CA SER A 98 2.22 7.75 22.40
C SER A 98 2.68 6.64 23.36
N PRO A 99 3.27 6.97 24.52
CA PRO A 99 3.61 5.97 25.52
C PRO A 99 2.31 5.54 26.20
N GLY A 100 1.98 4.26 26.13
CA GLY A 100 0.95 3.64 26.97
C GLY A 100 -0.49 3.82 26.49
N ARG A 101 -1.04 2.74 25.94
CA ARG A 101 -2.20 2.10 26.55
C ARG A 101 -1.87 0.63 26.78
#